data_AF-A0A3R7EDQ5-F1
#
_entry.id   AF-A0A3R7EDQ5-F1
#
_cell.length_a   1.000
_cell.length_b   1.000
_cell.length_c   1.000
_cell.angle_alpha   90.00
_cell.angle_beta   90.00
_cell.angle_gamma   90.00
#
_symmetry.space_group_name_H-M   'P 1'
#
loop_
_entity.id
_entity.type
_entity.pdbx_description
1 polymer ?
#
loop_
_entity_poly.entity_id
_entity_poly.type
_entity_poly.pdbx_seq_one_letter_code
_entity_poly.pdbx_strand_id
1 'polypeptide(L)'
;MVVKWKAADGSDIEAPISELKAGYLRHADYTQKAQQLGEDRRQAAEQVSQQLQQIQTFAREQAQLVGLQEQLSMFQRADWNALYQQDSAEAGRLQAQWRQTEAKAAEVARSYQAKVAQFEAERAQQFQQRSQEAMQALQRDIPGFGQDQLKAMRETGLAHGFTDAELSQVADARTLKVLHEAAQWRALQAQKPAAQKKVQAAPPKASKPGATGTPPSKSEAAWKQMQTRRDVDSLAAFLAASEN
;
A
#
# COMPACT_ATOMS: atom_id res chain seq x y z
N MET A 1 -9.26 16.34 -49.10
CA MET A 1 -8.87 15.27 -50.05
C MET A 1 -9.16 13.94 -49.37
N VAL A 2 -9.90 13.07 -50.04
CA VAL A 2 -10.34 11.75 -49.53
C VAL A 2 -9.54 10.70 -50.28
N VAL A 3 -9.05 9.67 -49.59
CA VAL A 3 -8.24 8.60 -50.18
C VAL A 3 -9.03 7.31 -50.13
N LYS A 4 -9.10 6.62 -51.27
CA LYS A 4 -9.66 5.26 -51.40
C LYS A 4 -8.53 4.26 -51.31
N TRP A 5 -8.67 3.25 -50.47
CA TRP A 5 -7.82 2.06 -50.51
C TRP A 5 -8.61 0.81 -50.17
N LYS A 6 -8.13 -0.34 -50.64
CA LYS A 6 -8.71 -1.65 -50.28
C LYS A 6 -8.12 -2.15 -48.98
N ALA A 7 -8.98 -2.53 -48.05
CA ALA A 7 -8.60 -3.22 -46.83
C ALA A 7 -8.22 -4.68 -47.11
N ALA A 8 -7.56 -5.32 -46.15
CA ALA A 8 -7.10 -6.71 -46.26
C ALA A 8 -8.24 -7.74 -46.40
N ASP A 9 -9.47 -7.35 -46.08
CA ASP A 9 -10.70 -8.14 -46.27
C ASP A 9 -11.37 -7.91 -47.65
N GLY A 10 -10.79 -7.07 -48.51
CA GLY A 10 -11.26 -6.78 -49.86
C GLY A 10 -12.30 -5.66 -49.97
N SER A 11 -12.69 -5.04 -48.85
CA SER A 11 -13.61 -3.90 -48.81
C SER A 11 -12.94 -2.57 -49.19
N ASP A 12 -13.66 -1.70 -49.90
CA ASP A 12 -13.18 -0.36 -50.27
C ASP A 12 -13.43 0.62 -49.11
N ILE A 13 -12.37 1.19 -48.55
CA ILE A 13 -12.44 2.19 -47.47
C ILE A 13 -12.15 3.58 -48.04
N GLU A 14 -13.10 4.50 -47.85
CA GLU A 14 -12.92 5.93 -48.09
C GLU A 14 -12.74 6.68 -46.78
N ALA A 15 -11.59 7.31 -46.58
CA ALA A 15 -11.37 8.18 -45.44
C ALA A 15 -10.63 9.46 -45.84
N PRO A 16 -10.86 10.59 -45.14
CA PRO A 16 -10.06 11.79 -45.32
C PRO A 16 -8.60 11.53 -44.95
N ILE A 17 -7.65 12.20 -45.59
CA ILE A 17 -6.20 12.08 -45.29
C ILE A 17 -5.88 12.25 -43.78
N SER A 18 -6.65 13.08 -43.08
CA SER A 18 -6.53 13.27 -41.63
C SER A 18 -6.77 11.98 -40.84
N GLU A 19 -7.73 11.15 -41.26
CA GLU A 19 -8.05 9.88 -40.62
C GLU A 19 -6.95 8.84 -40.87
N LEU A 20 -6.34 8.86 -42.05
CA LEU A 20 -5.21 7.97 -42.38
C LEU A 20 -3.97 8.30 -41.52
N LYS A 21 -3.67 9.59 -41.34
CA LYS A 21 -2.61 10.05 -40.43
C LYS A 21 -2.92 9.70 -38.97
N ALA A 22 -4.16 9.89 -38.53
CA ALA A 22 -4.60 9.53 -37.19
C ALA A 22 -4.58 8.01 -36.95
N GLY A 23 -4.87 7.19 -37.97
CA GLY A 23 -4.75 5.74 -37.95
C GLY A 23 -3.30 5.28 -37.81
N TYR A 24 -2.39 5.88 -38.58
CA TYR A 24 -0.95 5.61 -38.46
C TYR A 24 -0.40 5.97 -37.07
N LEU A 25 -0.75 7.15 -36.55
CA LEU A 25 -0.36 7.57 -35.20
C LEU A 25 -0.88 6.62 -34.13
N ARG A 26 -2.15 6.21 -34.22
CA ARG A 26 -2.73 5.20 -33.31
C ARG A 26 -1.98 3.87 -33.40
N HIS A 27 -1.68 3.37 -34.60
CA HIS A 27 -0.98 2.10 -34.78
C HIS A 27 0.45 2.15 -34.22
N ALA A 28 1.16 3.27 -34.43
CA ALA A 28 2.47 3.51 -33.84
C ALA A 28 2.40 3.52 -32.30
N ASP A 29 1.43 4.24 -31.72
CA ASP A 29 1.17 4.26 -30.28
C ASP A 29 0.83 2.87 -29.72
N TYR A 30 -0.04 2.12 -30.40
CA TYR A 30 -0.39 0.75 -29.99
C TYR A 30 0.81 -0.16 -30.01
N THR A 31 1.64 -0.06 -31.04
CA THR A 31 2.87 -0.86 -31.16
C THR A 31 3.83 -0.52 -30.03
N GLN A 32 4.06 0.77 -29.76
CA GLN A 32 4.91 1.22 -28.66
C GLN A 32 4.37 0.78 -27.29
N LYS A 33 3.07 0.95 -27.03
CA LYS A 33 2.44 0.52 -25.79
C LYS A 33 2.43 -1.00 -25.62
N ALA A 34 2.23 -1.76 -26.70
CA ALA A 34 2.31 -3.21 -26.67
C ALA A 34 3.74 -3.69 -26.39
N GLN A 35 4.73 -3.04 -26.98
CA GLN A 35 6.15 -3.30 -26.68
C GLN A 35 6.49 -2.96 -25.23
N GLN A 36 6.07 -1.78 -24.74
CA GLN A 36 6.24 -1.38 -23.33
C GLN A 36 5.56 -2.37 -22.39
N LEU A 37 4.32 -2.77 -22.65
CA LEU A 37 3.61 -3.75 -21.83
C LEU A 37 4.30 -5.14 -21.86
N GLY A 38 4.83 -5.53 -23.00
CA GLY A 38 5.60 -6.77 -23.14
C GLY A 38 6.89 -6.73 -22.32
N GLU A 39 7.59 -5.60 -22.36
CA GLU A 39 8.80 -5.35 -21.59
C GLU A 39 8.51 -5.29 -20.08
N ASP A 40 7.47 -4.56 -19.67
CA ASP A 40 7.03 -4.48 -18.26
C ASP A 40 6.68 -5.87 -17.70
N ARG A 41 5.95 -6.68 -18.48
CA ARG A 41 5.62 -8.06 -18.09
C ARG A 41 6.86 -8.93 -17.98
N ARG A 42 7.82 -8.76 -18.89
CA ARG A 42 9.08 -9.49 -18.85
C ARG A 42 9.89 -9.12 -17.62
N GLN A 43 10.05 -7.83 -17.33
CA GLN A 43 10.76 -7.34 -16.14
C GLN A 43 10.09 -7.81 -14.85
N ALA A 44 8.76 -7.76 -14.77
CA ALA A 44 8.02 -8.29 -13.62
C ALA A 44 8.24 -9.80 -13.45
N ALA A 45 8.19 -10.58 -14.53
CA ALA A 45 8.45 -12.01 -14.47
C ALA A 45 9.90 -12.32 -14.06
N GLU A 46 10.88 -11.56 -14.56
CA GLU A 46 12.28 -11.68 -14.18
C GLU A 46 12.49 -11.35 -12.70
N GLN A 47 11.89 -10.29 -12.17
CA GLN A 47 11.93 -9.94 -10.75
C GLN A 47 11.35 -11.06 -9.86
N VAL A 48 10.17 -11.57 -10.22
CA VAL A 48 9.53 -12.67 -9.48
C VAL A 48 10.41 -13.93 -9.51
N SER A 49 10.97 -14.26 -10.68
CA SER A 49 11.87 -15.40 -10.82
C SER A 49 13.13 -15.24 -9.96
N GLN A 50 13.76 -14.06 -9.96
CA GLN A 50 14.93 -13.78 -9.14
C GLN A 50 14.61 -13.91 -7.64
N GLN A 51 13.48 -13.36 -7.20
CA GLN A 51 13.05 -13.44 -5.80
C GLN A 51 12.79 -14.90 -5.39
N LEU A 52 12.11 -15.69 -6.23
CA LEU A 52 11.89 -17.11 -5.97
C LEU A 52 13.20 -17.90 -5.91
N GLN A 53 14.17 -17.60 -6.78
CA GLN A 53 15.50 -18.22 -6.74
C GLN A 53 16.25 -17.87 -5.46
N GLN A 54 16.19 -16.61 -5.01
CA GLN A 54 16.78 -16.19 -3.73
C GLN A 54 16.15 -16.93 -2.55
N ILE A 55 14.81 -17.01 -2.50
CA ILE A 55 14.09 -17.73 -1.44
C ILE A 55 14.46 -19.22 -1.44
N GLN A 56 14.51 -19.86 -2.61
CA GLN A 56 14.90 -21.27 -2.72
C GLN A 56 16.34 -21.50 -2.26
N THR A 57 17.26 -20.60 -2.61
CA THR A 57 18.67 -20.69 -2.19
C THR A 57 18.77 -20.56 -0.67
N PHE A 58 18.09 -19.57 -0.10
CA PHE A 58 18.05 -19.35 1.34
C PHE A 58 17.46 -20.55 2.11
N ALA A 59 16.35 -21.10 1.61
CA ALA A 59 15.71 -22.28 2.19
C ALA A 59 16.61 -23.52 2.13
N ARG A 60 17.34 -23.73 1.03
CA ARG A 60 18.30 -24.85 0.90
C ARG A 60 19.45 -24.71 1.89
N GLU A 61 20.02 -23.52 2.05
CA GLU A 61 21.11 -23.27 3.00
C GLU A 61 20.65 -23.44 4.45
N GLN A 62 19.45 -22.96 4.77
CA GLN A 62 18.84 -23.18 6.08
C GLN A 62 18.62 -24.67 6.36
N ALA A 63 18.08 -25.43 5.40
CA ALA A 63 17.87 -26.86 5.54
C ALA A 63 19.20 -27.62 5.70
N GLN A 64 20.23 -27.23 4.94
CA GLN A 64 21.58 -27.78 5.07
C GLN A 64 22.15 -27.51 6.47
N LEU A 65 22.00 -26.29 6.99
CA LEU A 65 22.46 -25.94 8.32
C LEU A 65 21.76 -26.75 9.41
N VAL A 66 20.45 -26.92 9.32
CA VAL A 66 19.66 -27.75 10.25
C VAL A 66 20.12 -29.20 10.22
N GLY A 67 20.31 -29.79 9.03
CA GLY A 67 20.81 -31.16 8.89
C GLY A 67 22.21 -31.36 9.48
N LEU A 68 23.11 -30.38 9.30
CA LEU A 68 24.45 -30.41 9.90
C LEU A 68 24.39 -30.28 11.44
N GLN A 69 23.51 -29.41 11.96
CA GLN A 69 23.30 -29.28 13.40
C GLN A 69 22.73 -30.55 14.02
N GLU A 70 21.82 -31.24 13.33
CA GLU A 70 21.28 -32.52 13.77
C GLU A 70 22.39 -33.60 13.83
N GLN A 71 23.23 -33.70 12.81
CA GLN A 71 24.39 -34.60 12.81
C GLN A 71 25.35 -34.29 13.97
N LEU A 72 25.65 -33.00 14.21
CA LEU A 72 26.48 -32.58 15.34
C LEU A 72 25.86 -32.95 16.68
N SER A 73 24.54 -32.82 16.83
CA SER A 73 23.84 -33.21 18.05
C SER A 73 23.93 -34.71 18.32
N MET A 74 23.97 -35.55 17.27
CA MET A 74 24.18 -37.00 17.42
C MET A 74 25.59 -37.31 17.93
N PHE A 75 26.62 -36.66 17.36
CA PHE A 75 28.01 -36.81 17.82
C PHE A 75 28.22 -36.32 19.26
N GLN A 76 27.51 -35.26 19.67
CA GLN A 76 27.57 -34.73 21.05
C GLN A 76 26.97 -35.69 22.08
N ARG A 77 25.99 -36.51 21.67
CA ARG A 77 25.35 -37.51 22.54
C ARG A 77 26.09 -38.86 22.56
N ALA A 78 27.06 -39.06 21.66
CA ALA A 78 27.80 -40.31 21.56
C ALA A 78 28.75 -40.49 22.76
N ASP A 79 28.81 -41.71 23.30
CA ASP A 79 29.81 -42.08 24.30
C ASP A 79 31.12 -42.46 23.60
N TRP A 80 31.99 -41.46 23.44
CA TRP A 80 33.29 -41.63 22.81
C TRP A 80 34.18 -42.63 23.55
N ASN A 81 34.10 -42.69 24.89
CA ASN A 81 34.95 -43.60 25.67
C ASN A 81 34.56 -45.05 25.39
N ALA A 82 33.27 -45.36 25.32
CA ALA A 82 32.79 -46.68 24.95
C ALA A 82 33.16 -47.04 23.50
N LEU A 83 33.04 -46.10 22.55
CA LEU A 83 33.42 -46.31 21.15
C LEU A 83 34.92 -46.63 21.00
N TYR A 84 35.79 -45.89 21.67
CA TYR A 84 37.24 -46.16 21.64
C TYR A 84 37.63 -47.49 22.29
N GLN A 85 36.88 -47.95 23.30
CA GLN A 85 37.08 -49.26 23.93
C GLN A 85 36.61 -50.41 23.02
N GLN A 86 35.56 -50.20 22.22
CA GLN A 86 35.02 -51.21 21.32
C GLN A 86 35.82 -51.32 20.02
N ASP A 87 36.09 -50.19 19.35
CA ASP A 87 36.89 -50.12 18.12
C ASP A 87 37.56 -48.74 17.99
N SER A 88 38.86 -48.68 18.29
CA SER A 88 39.63 -47.45 18.21
C SER A 88 39.76 -46.86 16.80
N ALA A 89 39.75 -47.71 15.76
CA ALA A 89 39.91 -47.27 14.38
C ALA A 89 38.62 -46.60 13.88
N GLU A 90 37.47 -47.20 14.19
CA GLU A 90 36.17 -46.63 13.83
C GLU A 90 35.84 -45.38 14.66
N ALA A 91 36.19 -45.36 15.95
CA ALA A 91 36.07 -44.15 16.77
C ALA A 91 36.90 -42.98 16.21
N GLY A 92 38.12 -43.25 15.74
CA GLY A 92 38.95 -42.24 15.07
C GLY A 92 38.33 -41.70 13.77
N ARG A 93 37.67 -42.55 12.97
CA ARG A 93 36.94 -42.13 11.77
C ARG A 93 35.73 -41.27 12.10
N LEU A 94 34.92 -41.66 13.09
CA LEU A 94 33.77 -40.88 13.54
C LEU A 94 34.20 -39.51 14.10
N GLN A 95 35.32 -39.45 14.81
CA GLN A 95 35.85 -38.17 15.31
C GLN A 95 36.34 -37.27 14.17
N ALA A 96 36.97 -37.84 13.13
CA ALA A 96 37.34 -37.08 11.93
C ALA A 96 36.10 -36.55 11.20
N GLN A 97 35.06 -37.39 11.06
CA GLN A 97 33.78 -37.00 10.47
C GLN A 97 33.09 -35.89 11.29
N TRP A 98 33.13 -35.98 12.62
CA TRP A 98 32.59 -34.96 13.50
C TRP A 98 33.28 -33.61 13.26
N ARG A 99 34.63 -33.57 13.28
CA ARG A 99 35.39 -32.33 13.00
C ARG A 99 35.10 -31.75 11.61
N GLN A 100 34.97 -32.60 10.60
CA GLN A 100 34.60 -32.17 9.25
C GLN A 100 33.19 -31.58 9.21
N THR A 101 32.23 -32.21 9.89
CA THR A 101 30.84 -31.76 10.00
C THR A 101 30.77 -30.43 10.73
N GLU A 102 31.55 -30.26 11.80
CA GLU A 102 31.64 -29.03 12.58
C GLU A 102 32.19 -27.87 11.74
N ALA A 103 33.30 -28.10 11.04
CA ALA A 103 33.90 -27.10 10.14
C ALA A 103 32.91 -26.68 9.04
N LYS A 104 32.22 -27.65 8.43
CA LYS A 104 31.22 -27.39 7.39
C LYS A 104 30.00 -26.64 7.94
N ALA A 105 29.53 -26.99 9.13
CA ALA A 105 28.42 -26.28 9.78
C ALA A 105 28.78 -24.82 10.08
N ALA A 106 29.99 -24.57 10.57
CA ALA A 106 30.48 -23.23 10.86
C ALA A 106 30.59 -22.38 9.58
N GLU A 107 31.07 -22.95 8.48
CA GLU A 107 31.14 -22.28 7.18
C GLU A 107 29.74 -21.91 6.65
N VAL A 108 28.82 -22.88 6.62
CA VAL A 108 27.44 -22.65 6.18
C VAL A 108 26.75 -21.61 7.06
N ALA A 109 26.91 -21.69 8.38
CA ALA A 109 26.34 -20.73 9.33
C ALA A 109 26.84 -19.30 9.08
N ARG A 110 28.15 -19.11 8.85
CA ARG A 110 28.72 -17.79 8.53
C ARG A 110 28.16 -17.24 7.22
N SER A 111 28.10 -18.07 6.18
CA SER A 111 27.55 -17.66 4.88
C SER A 111 26.07 -17.27 4.98
N TYR A 112 25.29 -18.05 5.73
CA TYR A 112 23.87 -17.79 5.96
C TYR A 112 23.66 -16.49 6.74
N GLN A 113 24.40 -16.29 7.85
CA GLN A 113 24.33 -15.06 8.64
C GLN A 113 24.71 -13.82 7.81
N ALA A 114 25.74 -13.91 6.97
CA ALA A 114 26.11 -12.80 6.08
C ALA A 114 24.98 -12.43 5.10
N LYS A 115 24.30 -13.44 4.52
CA LYS A 115 23.15 -13.21 3.63
C LYS A 115 21.94 -12.65 4.36
N VAL A 116 21.64 -13.12 5.58
CA VAL A 116 20.58 -12.55 6.42
C VAL A 116 20.86 -11.07 6.68
N ALA A 117 22.08 -10.73 7.10
CA ALA A 117 22.47 -9.35 7.37
C ALA A 117 22.37 -8.48 6.11
N GLN A 118 22.78 -8.99 4.95
CA GLN A 118 22.63 -8.28 3.68
C GLN A 118 21.14 -8.04 3.35
N PHE A 119 20.30 -9.06 3.47
CA PHE A 119 18.87 -8.94 3.20
C PHE A 119 18.17 -7.95 4.13
N GLU A 120 18.52 -7.95 5.41
CA GLU A 120 18.01 -6.97 6.38
C GLU A 120 18.46 -5.54 6.05
N ALA A 121 19.71 -5.36 5.64
CA ALA A 121 20.24 -4.06 5.23
C ALA A 121 19.53 -3.54 3.96
N GLU A 122 19.35 -4.39 2.95
CA GLU A 122 18.61 -4.03 1.72
C GLU A 122 17.16 -3.66 2.03
N ARG A 123 16.49 -4.43 2.90
CA ARG A 123 15.11 -4.13 3.32
C ARG A 123 15.03 -2.80 4.08
N ALA A 124 15.98 -2.51 4.96
CA ALA A 124 16.06 -1.25 5.69
C ALA A 124 16.30 -0.07 4.74
N GLN A 125 17.19 -0.21 3.76
CA GLN A 125 17.46 0.81 2.77
C GLN A 125 16.23 1.10 1.89
N GLN A 126 15.55 0.06 1.39
CA GLN A 126 14.31 0.22 0.62
C GLN A 126 13.19 0.83 1.45
N PHE A 127 13.12 0.51 2.74
CA PHE A 127 12.17 1.13 3.65
C PHE A 127 12.45 2.63 3.83
N GLN A 128 13.72 3.01 4.04
CA GLN A 128 14.13 4.40 4.15
C GLN A 128 13.83 5.20 2.88
N GLN A 129 14.13 4.65 1.71
CA GLN A 129 13.82 5.30 0.42
C GLN A 129 12.32 5.55 0.26
N ARG A 130 11.50 4.51 0.45
CA ARG A 130 10.03 4.65 0.40
C ARG A 130 9.49 5.64 1.42
N SER A 131 10.05 5.65 2.63
CA SER A 131 9.65 6.61 3.66
C SER A 131 10.01 8.05 3.28
N GLN A 132 11.15 8.29 2.64
CA GLN A 132 11.54 9.62 2.16
C GLN A 132 10.63 10.07 1.01
N GLU A 133 10.39 9.20 0.03
CA GLU A 133 9.47 9.47 -1.08
C GLU A 133 8.05 9.77 -0.58
N ALA A 134 7.58 9.01 0.42
CA ALA A 134 6.28 9.24 1.02
C ALA A 134 6.20 10.58 1.74
N MET A 135 7.24 10.95 2.49
CA MET A 135 7.31 12.27 3.13
C MET A 135 7.32 13.41 2.11
N GLN A 136 8.07 13.29 1.02
CA GLN A 136 8.07 14.28 -0.06
C GLN A 136 6.70 14.40 -0.72
N ALA A 137 6.02 13.28 -0.98
CA ALA A 137 4.68 13.28 -1.54
C ALA A 137 3.67 13.95 -0.60
N LEU A 138 3.75 13.70 0.71
CA LEU A 138 2.88 14.36 1.70
C LEU A 138 3.14 15.86 1.79
N GLN A 139 4.41 16.29 1.80
CA GLN A 139 4.75 17.72 1.84
C GLN A 139 4.28 18.46 0.58
N ARG A 140 4.34 17.81 -0.59
CA ARG A 140 3.85 18.38 -1.84
C ARG A 140 2.32 18.49 -1.85
N ASP A 141 1.64 17.45 -1.37
CA ASP A 141 0.19 17.32 -1.54
C ASP A 141 -0.61 17.90 -0.37
N ILE A 142 0.01 18.08 0.81
CA ILE A 142 -0.60 18.61 2.03
C ILE A 142 0.11 19.91 2.44
N PRO A 143 -0.52 21.08 2.22
CA PRO A 143 0.05 22.36 2.65
C PRO A 143 0.29 22.42 4.17
N GLY A 144 1.47 22.85 4.57
CA GLY A 144 1.84 23.00 5.98
C GLY A 144 2.03 21.68 6.73
N PHE A 145 2.22 20.56 6.01
CA PHE A 145 2.51 19.27 6.61
C PHE A 145 3.75 19.33 7.52
N GLY A 146 3.56 18.99 8.79
CA GLY A 146 4.59 19.04 9.82
C GLY A 146 4.33 18.06 10.96
N GLN A 147 4.94 18.33 12.12
CA GLN A 147 4.89 17.42 13.26
C GLN A 147 3.48 17.26 13.85
N ASP A 148 2.64 18.30 13.81
CA ASP A 148 1.31 18.25 14.40
C ASP A 148 0.37 17.31 13.62
N GLN A 149 0.47 17.32 12.29
CA GLN A 149 -0.26 16.39 11.42
C GLN A 149 0.21 14.96 11.65
N LEU A 150 1.52 14.73 11.78
CA LEU A 150 2.08 13.41 12.10
C LEU A 150 1.58 12.88 13.45
N LYS A 151 1.51 13.74 14.48
CA LYS A 151 0.94 13.37 15.78
C LYS A 151 -0.54 13.02 15.66
N ALA A 152 -1.33 13.84 14.99
CA ALA A 152 -2.76 13.60 14.80
C ALA A 152 -3.03 12.31 14.01
N MET A 153 -2.20 12.00 13.00
CA MET A 153 -2.23 10.75 12.26
C MET A 153 -1.91 9.55 13.14
N ARG A 154 -0.87 9.65 13.99
CA ARG A 154 -0.51 8.59 14.94
C ARG A 154 -1.62 8.33 15.94
N GLU A 155 -2.14 9.36 16.58
CA GLU A 155 -3.27 9.25 17.52
C GLU A 155 -4.50 8.64 16.87
N THR A 156 -4.78 9.01 15.62
CA THR A 156 -5.88 8.43 14.84
C THR A 156 -5.64 6.95 14.57
N GLY A 157 -4.42 6.56 14.16
CA GLY A 157 -4.04 5.16 13.99
C GLY A 157 -4.22 4.34 15.26
N LEU A 158 -3.70 4.84 16.39
CA LEU A 158 -3.88 4.20 17.70
C LEU A 158 -5.35 4.05 18.07
N ALA A 159 -6.18 5.07 17.80
CA ALA A 159 -7.61 5.01 18.05
C ALA A 159 -8.36 4.03 17.12
N HIS A 160 -7.77 3.64 16.00
CA HIS A 160 -8.28 2.59 15.11
C HIS A 160 -7.74 1.19 15.45
N GLY A 161 -6.93 1.05 16.51
CA GLY A 161 -6.40 -0.23 16.98
C GLY A 161 -5.03 -0.60 16.38
N PHE A 162 -4.39 0.29 15.62
CA PHE A 162 -3.01 0.08 15.21
C PHE A 162 -2.07 0.21 16.41
N THR A 163 -0.99 -0.56 16.39
CA THR A 163 0.12 -0.45 17.33
C THR A 163 1.15 0.56 16.84
N ASP A 164 1.97 1.07 17.75
CA ASP A 164 3.08 1.95 17.39
C ASP A 164 4.09 1.27 16.45
N ALA A 165 4.29 -0.04 16.60
CA ALA A 165 5.14 -0.83 15.71
C ALA A 165 4.60 -0.83 14.27
N GLU A 166 3.30 -1.07 14.10
CA GLU A 166 2.66 -1.05 12.77
C GLU A 166 2.73 0.35 12.14
N LEU A 167 2.41 1.40 12.91
CA LEU A 167 2.47 2.78 12.43
C LEU A 167 3.90 3.20 12.03
N SER A 168 4.92 2.73 12.75
CA SER A 168 6.33 3.01 12.43
C SER A 168 6.79 2.36 11.13
N GLN A 169 6.10 1.32 10.65
CA GLN A 169 6.41 0.60 9.42
C GLN A 169 5.57 1.08 8.21
N VAL A 170 4.73 2.10 8.39
CA VAL A 170 3.97 2.69 7.28
C VAL A 170 4.87 3.64 6.50
N ALA A 171 5.37 3.18 5.35
CA ALA A 171 6.14 3.98 4.40
C ALA A 171 5.39 4.26 3.08
N ASP A 172 4.10 3.94 3.01
CA ASP A 172 3.27 4.18 1.82
C ASP A 172 2.53 5.52 1.93
N ALA A 173 2.78 6.41 0.97
CA ALA A 173 2.18 7.74 0.93
C ALA A 173 0.65 7.74 0.90
N ARG A 174 0.03 6.75 0.25
CA ARG A 174 -1.44 6.65 0.12
C ARG A 174 -2.05 6.34 1.48
N THR A 175 -1.43 5.41 2.20
CA THR A 175 -1.84 5.05 3.57
C THR A 175 -1.73 6.24 4.51
N LEU A 176 -0.63 6.99 4.42
CA LEU A 176 -0.43 8.20 5.23
C LEU A 176 -1.44 9.30 4.90
N LYS A 177 -1.82 9.47 3.63
CA LYS A 177 -2.89 10.41 3.24
C LYS A 177 -4.25 10.03 3.82
N VAL A 178 -4.62 8.75 3.75
CA VAL A 178 -5.87 8.25 4.35
C VAL A 178 -5.87 8.48 5.87
N LEU A 179 -4.76 8.20 6.56
CA LEU A 179 -4.62 8.50 7.98
C LEU A 179 -4.75 9.99 8.28
N HIS A 180 -4.19 10.84 7.41
CA HIS A 180 -4.30 12.28 7.54
C HIS A 180 -5.75 12.78 7.38
N GLU A 181 -6.47 12.30 6.37
CA GLU A 181 -7.89 12.61 6.16
C GLU A 181 -8.75 12.14 7.34
N ALA A 182 -8.48 10.93 7.85
CA ALA A 182 -9.16 10.40 9.04
C ALA A 182 -8.90 11.29 10.27
N ALA A 183 -7.66 11.76 10.44
CA ALA A 183 -7.29 12.66 11.53
C ALA A 183 -8.02 14.01 11.42
N GLN A 184 -8.10 14.59 10.21
CA GLN A 184 -8.85 15.83 9.98
C GLN A 184 -10.35 15.64 10.27
N TRP A 185 -10.94 14.54 9.80
CA TRP A 185 -12.34 14.24 10.07
C TRP A 185 -12.62 14.12 11.56
N ARG A 186 -11.74 13.43 12.31
CA ARG A 186 -11.87 13.30 13.76
C ARG A 186 -11.76 14.65 14.47
N ALA A 187 -10.84 15.52 14.05
CA ALA A 187 -10.71 16.87 14.57
C ALA A 187 -11.98 17.70 14.32
N LEU A 188 -12.56 17.63 13.12
CA LEU A 188 -13.82 18.30 12.80
C LEU A 188 -14.98 17.78 13.65
N GLN A 189 -15.10 16.46 13.83
CA GLN A 189 -16.13 15.85 14.68
C GLN A 189 -16.00 16.31 16.14
N ALA A 190 -14.77 16.41 16.66
CA ALA A 190 -14.50 16.91 18.01
C ALA A 190 -14.86 18.39 18.18
N GLN A 191 -14.78 19.20 17.12
CA GLN A 191 -15.14 20.62 17.15
C GLN A 191 -16.64 20.90 17.00
N LYS A 192 -17.43 19.96 16.45
CA LYS A 192 -18.88 20.13 16.24
C LYS A 192 -19.67 20.57 17.49
N PRO A 193 -19.46 20.00 18.69
CA PRO A 193 -20.18 20.43 19.89
C PRO A 193 -19.86 21.88 20.28
N ALA A 194 -18.61 22.32 20.08
CA ALA A 194 -18.19 23.69 20.40
C ALA A 194 -18.78 24.70 19.40
N ALA A 195 -18.85 24.35 18.12
CA ALA A 195 -19.51 25.15 17.10
C ALA A 195 -21.02 25.28 17.37
N GLN A 196 -21.69 24.18 17.76
CA GLN A 196 -23.11 24.21 18.14
C GLN A 196 -23.37 25.08 19.37
N LYS A 197 -22.52 25.02 20.39
CA LYS A 197 -22.61 25.90 21.57
C LYS A 197 -22.41 27.37 21.21
N LYS A 198 -21.47 27.69 20.32
CA LYS A 198 -21.27 29.07 19.84
C LYS A 198 -22.48 29.60 19.05
N VAL A 199 -23.12 28.76 18.25
CA VAL A 199 -24.36 29.13 17.53
C VAL A 199 -25.53 29.34 18.50
N GLN A 200 -25.64 28.52 19.56
CA GLN A 200 -26.67 28.68 20.58
C GLN A 200 -26.44 29.89 21.49
N ALA A 201 -25.17 30.25 21.76
CA ALA A 201 -24.79 31.40 22.56
C ALA A 201 -24.72 32.72 21.76
N ALA A 202 -24.79 32.65 20.43
CA ALA A 202 -24.85 33.85 19.60
C ALA A 202 -26.20 34.55 19.87
N PRO A 203 -26.20 35.86 20.21
CA PRO A 203 -27.44 36.58 20.42
C PRO A 203 -28.30 36.48 19.15
N PRO A 204 -29.62 36.25 19.28
CA PRO A 204 -30.50 36.20 18.11
C PRO A 204 -30.27 37.49 17.33
N LYS A 205 -29.97 37.37 16.03
CA LYS A 205 -29.93 38.53 15.13
C LYS A 205 -31.19 39.33 15.43
N ALA A 206 -31.01 40.56 15.93
CA ALA A 206 -32.10 41.44 16.29
C ALA A 206 -33.03 41.51 15.07
N SER A 207 -34.14 40.78 15.18
CA SER A 207 -35.23 40.90 14.22
C SER A 207 -35.74 42.31 14.49
N LYS A 208 -35.46 43.24 13.57
CA LYS A 208 -36.06 44.58 13.64
C LYS A 208 -37.57 44.38 13.87
N PRO A 209 -38.13 44.85 15.00
CA PRO A 209 -39.57 44.76 15.22
C PRO A 209 -40.22 45.67 14.17
N GLY A 210 -40.98 45.10 13.25
CA GLY A 210 -41.70 45.88 12.22
C GLY A 210 -41.32 45.54 10.79
N ALA A 211 -41.41 44.28 10.40
CA ALA A 211 -41.78 43.94 9.03
C ALA A 211 -42.86 42.87 9.10
N THR A 212 -44.11 43.27 8.85
CA THR A 212 -45.18 42.37 8.41
C THR A 212 -44.69 41.67 7.14
N GLY A 213 -44.03 40.52 7.34
CA GLY A 213 -43.48 39.69 6.28
C GLY A 213 -44.58 38.83 5.69
N THR A 214 -44.77 38.98 4.38
CA THR A 214 -45.57 38.17 3.46
C THR A 214 -45.55 36.68 3.82
N PRO A 215 -46.67 35.93 3.70
CA PRO A 215 -46.71 34.50 3.97
C PRO A 215 -45.61 33.76 3.19
N PRO A 216 -44.95 32.75 3.80
CA PRO A 216 -43.84 32.04 3.18
C PRO A 216 -44.28 31.41 1.86
N SER A 217 -43.39 31.45 0.86
CA SER A 217 -43.69 30.84 -0.43
C SER A 217 -43.89 29.33 -0.27
N LYS A 218 -44.65 28.73 -1.20
CA LYS A 218 -44.87 27.27 -1.20
C LYS A 218 -43.55 26.48 -1.23
N SER A 219 -42.53 27.02 -1.89
CA SER A 219 -41.18 26.44 -1.95
C SER A 219 -40.43 26.49 -0.61
N GLU A 220 -40.56 27.57 0.17
CA GLU A 220 -39.94 27.68 1.51
C GLU A 220 -40.61 26.75 2.52
N ALA A 221 -41.93 26.58 2.44
CA ALA A 221 -42.67 25.64 3.28
C ALA A 221 -42.29 24.18 2.97
N ALA A 222 -42.21 23.83 1.68
CA ALA A 222 -41.80 22.50 1.23
C ALA A 222 -40.34 22.20 1.60
N TRP A 223 -39.45 23.19 1.52
CA TRP A 223 -38.05 23.05 1.93
C TRP A 223 -37.90 22.74 3.43
N LYS A 224 -38.65 23.42 4.29
CA LYS A 224 -38.66 23.13 5.74
C LYS A 224 -39.19 21.73 6.04
N GLN A 225 -40.19 21.28 5.29
CA GLN A 225 -40.77 19.96 5.43
C GLN A 225 -39.79 18.86 4.99
N MET A 226 -39.04 19.07 3.90
CA MET A 226 -37.94 18.20 3.46
C MET A 226 -36.82 18.11 4.49
N GLN A 227 -36.41 19.24 5.09
CA GLN A 227 -35.36 19.24 6.11
C GLN A 227 -35.76 18.45 7.37
N THR A 228 -37.06 18.43 7.69
CA THR A 228 -37.59 17.79 8.89
C THR A 228 -37.83 16.29 8.69
N ARG A 229 -38.45 15.89 7.56
CA ARG A 229 -38.82 14.48 7.33
C ARG A 229 -37.77 13.67 6.58
N ARG A 230 -37.02 14.29 5.66
CA ARG A 230 -35.96 13.67 4.85
C ARG A 230 -36.38 12.35 4.17
N ASP A 231 -37.63 12.29 3.74
CA ASP A 231 -38.23 11.16 3.02
C ASP A 231 -38.45 11.52 1.53
N VAL A 232 -38.73 10.50 0.71
CA VAL A 232 -38.91 10.66 -0.74
C VAL A 232 -40.13 11.53 -1.06
N ASP A 233 -41.18 11.46 -0.24
CA ASP A 233 -42.41 12.24 -0.41
C ASP A 233 -42.17 13.74 -0.18
N SER A 234 -41.36 14.12 0.82
CA SER A 234 -41.01 15.52 1.05
C SER A 234 -40.05 16.11 0.01
N LEU A 235 -39.21 15.28 -0.61
CA LEU A 235 -38.42 15.68 -1.79
C LEU A 235 -39.32 15.92 -3.01
N ALA A 236 -40.28 15.04 -3.28
CA ALA A 236 -41.23 15.20 -4.39
C ALA A 236 -42.09 16.47 -4.22
N ALA A 237 -42.55 16.74 -3.00
CA ALA A 237 -43.29 17.96 -2.67
C ALA A 237 -42.45 19.24 -2.86
N PHE A 238 -41.15 19.19 -2.55
CA PHE A 238 -40.25 20.32 -2.80
C PHE A 238 -40.01 20.57 -4.29
N LEU A 239 -39.76 19.51 -5.06
CA LEU A 239 -39.56 19.62 -6.52
C LEU A 239 -40.81 20.18 -7.22
N ALA A 240 -42.00 19.67 -6.89
CA ALA A 240 -43.27 20.18 -7.42
C ALA A 240 -43.56 21.64 -7.01
N ALA A 241 -43.08 22.07 -5.84
CA ALA A 241 -43.18 23.46 -5.39
C ALA A 241 -42.11 24.39 -6.01
N SER A 242 -41.11 23.84 -6.71
CA SER A 242 -40.01 24.59 -7.34
C SER A 242 -40.16 24.78 -8.85
N GLU A 243 -41.10 24.08 -9.50
CA GLU A 243 -41.37 24.17 -10.94
C GLU A 243 -42.45 25.22 -11.32
N ASN A 244 -42.87 26.07 -10.38
CA ASN A 244 -43.84 27.16 -10.60
C ASN A 244 -43.28 28.52 -10.15
#